data_AF-A0A3M2CAQ8-F1
#
_entry.id   AF-A0A3M2CAQ8-F1
#
_cell.length_a   1.000
_cell.length_b   1.000
_cell.length_c   1.000
_cell.angle_alpha   90.00
_cell.angle_beta   90.00
_cell.angle_gamma   90.00
#
_symmetry.space_group_name_H-M   'P 1'
#
loop_
_entity.id
_entity.type
_entity.pdbx_description
1 polymer ?
#
loop_
_entity_poly.entity_id
_entity_poly.type
_entity_poly.pdbx_seq_one_letter_code
_entity_poly.pdbx_strand_id
1 'polypeptide(L)' 'MKLVTAQVVDGRIEVPPEIGEGSRVAILAADDDEPFALSPAEEQELSEALAEIEAGRYVDGWTLLEELKAKSRA' A
#
# COMPACT_ATOMS: atom_id res chain seq x y z
N MET A 1 10.18 -3.08 2.84
CA MET A 1 9.13 -2.21 3.43
C MET A 1 8.15 -3.10 4.18
N LYS A 2 8.16 -3.03 5.51
CA LYS A 2 7.17 -3.75 6.30
C LYS A 2 5.90 -2.89 6.33
N LEU A 3 4.75 -3.47 6.03
CA LEU A 3 3.49 -2.79 6.34
C LEU A 3 3.24 -2.99 7.84
N VAL A 4 3.24 -1.90 8.57
CA VAL A 4 3.06 -1.92 10.01
C VAL A 4 1.84 -1.05 10.32
N THR A 5 0.80 -1.67 10.86
CA THR A 5 -0.35 -0.94 11.38
C THR A 5 0.02 -0.40 12.75
N ALA A 6 -0.02 0.92 12.88
CA ALA A 6 0.28 1.65 14.11
C ALA A 6 -0.98 2.40 14.59
N GLN A 7 -1.12 2.60 15.89
CA GLN A 7 -2.22 3.36 16.46
C GLN A 7 -1.79 4.79 16.77
N VAL A 8 -2.74 5.73 16.71
CA VAL A 8 -2.54 7.10 17.18
C VAL A 8 -2.96 7.18 18.64
N VAL A 9 -2.03 7.50 19.53
CA VAL A 9 -2.25 7.71 20.97
C VAL A 9 -1.76 9.11 21.32
N ASP A 10 -2.61 9.93 21.95
CA ASP A 10 -2.30 11.33 22.32
C ASP A 10 -1.73 12.18 21.17
N GLY A 11 -2.26 11.97 19.96
CA GLY A 11 -1.81 12.69 18.74
C GLY A 11 -0.45 12.25 18.21
N ARG A 12 0.06 11.09 18.65
CA ARG A 12 1.33 10.50 18.19
C ARG A 12 1.10 9.10 17.64
N ILE A 13 1.79 8.77 16.56
CA ILE A 13 1.77 7.43 15.99
C ILE A 13 2.73 6.55 16.80
N GLU A 14 2.19 5.55 17.50
CA GLU A 14 3.00 4.55 18.21
C GLU A 14 3.46 3.48 17.22
N VAL A 15 4.71 3.59 16.78
CA VAL A 15 5.32 2.63 15.86
C VAL A 15 5.81 1.40 16.65
N PRO A 16 5.41 0.18 16.27
CA PRO A 16 5.92 -1.06 16.86
C PRO A 16 7.46 -1.15 16.83
N PRO A 17 8.09 -1.83 17.81
CA PRO A 17 9.54 -1.89 17.96
C PRO A 17 10.28 -2.62 16.83
N GLU A 18 9.57 -3.17 15.85
CA GLU A 18 10.15 -3.93 14.74
C GLU A 18 10.78 -3.07 13.62
N ILE A 19 10.69 -1.74 13.75
CA ILE A 19 11.35 -0.79 12.84
C ILE A 19 12.69 -0.36 13.45
N GLY A 20 13.78 -0.88 12.89
CA GLY A 20 15.14 -0.59 13.35
C GLY A 20 15.57 0.85 13.05
N GLU A 21 16.52 1.34 13.85
CA GLU A 21 17.13 2.66 13.69
C GLU A 21 17.68 2.87 12.27
N GLY A 22 17.50 4.09 11.74
CA GLY A 22 17.94 4.46 10.38
C GLY A 22 17.00 4.03 9.25
N SER A 23 15.88 3.37 9.56
CA SER A 23 14.87 2.99 8.56
C SER A 23 14.14 4.22 8.00
N ARG A 24 13.92 4.25 6.68
CA ARG A 24 13.00 5.20 6.04
C ARG A 24 11.58 4.66 6.10
N VAL A 25 10.66 5.43 6.67
CA VAL A 25 9.25 5.03 6.85
C VAL A 25 8.35 5.88 5.94
N ALA A 26 7.36 5.24 5.33
CA ALA A 26 6.26 5.90 4.64
C ALA A 26 4.99 5.68 5.47
N ILE A 27 4.26 6.75 5.75
CA ILE A 27 3.00 6.71 6.52
C ILE A 27 1.87 6.97 5.52
N LEU A 28 0.92 6.04 5.48
CA LEU A 28 -0.33 6.18 4.73
C LEU A 28 -1.42 6.48 5.75
N ALA A 29 -1.87 7.73 5.82
CA ALA A 29 -3.06 8.11 6.57
C ALA A 29 -4.22 8.15 5.57
N ALA A 30 -5.20 7.27 5.77
CA ALA A 30 -6.49 7.44 5.10
C ALA A 30 -7.23 8.56 5.83
N ASP A 31 -7.80 9.51 5.09
CA ASP A 31 -8.74 10.45 5.68
C ASP A 31 -10.01 9.67 6.04
N ASP A 32 -10.41 9.73 7.30
CA ASP A 32 -11.61 9.04 7.78
C ASP A 32 -12.85 9.72 7.17
N ASP A 33 -13.71 8.88 6.57
CA ASP A 33 -15.09 9.14 6.16
C ASP A 33 -15.40 9.64 4.74
N GLU A 34 -14.45 9.73 3.82
CA GLU A 34 -14.83 9.93 2.40
C GLU A 34 -14.91 8.59 1.67
N PRO A 35 -16.13 8.03 1.43
CA PRO A 35 -16.27 6.84 0.63
C PRO A 35 -15.72 7.12 -0.77
N PHE A 36 -14.72 6.35 -1.18
CA PHE A 36 -14.23 6.42 -2.55
C PHE A 36 -15.33 5.92 -3.50
N ALA A 37 -15.87 6.83 -4.30
CA ALA A 37 -16.86 6.49 -5.31
C ALA A 37 -16.14 6.05 -6.58
N LEU A 38 -16.31 4.78 -6.94
CA LEU A 38 -15.88 4.25 -8.23
C LEU A 38 -16.96 4.55 -9.26
N SER A 39 -16.56 5.01 -10.45
CA SER A 39 -17.41 4.90 -11.63
C SER A 39 -17.63 3.41 -11.97
N PRO A 40 -18.67 3.07 -12.74
CA PRO A 40 -18.90 1.67 -13.14
C PRO A 40 -17.72 1.04 -13.89
N ALA A 41 -16.93 1.84 -14.61
CA ALA A 41 -15.74 1.37 -15.29
C ALA A 41 -14.60 1.04 -14.32
N GLU A 42 -14.38 1.89 -13.31
CA GLU A 42 -13.36 1.66 -12.28
C GLU A 42 -13.75 0.49 -11.35
N GLU A 43 -15.04 0.29 -11.06
CA GLU A 43 -15.52 -0.87 -10.31
C GLU A 43 -15.29 -2.19 -11.08
N GLN A 44 -15.51 -2.16 -12.39
CA GLN A 44 -15.21 -3.30 -13.27
C GLN A 44 -13.71 -3.59 -13.30
N GLU A 45 -12.87 -2.57 -13.47
CA GLU A 45 -11.41 -2.70 -13.45
C GLU A 45 -10.91 -3.28 -12.12
N LEU A 46 -11.42 -2.77 -10.99
CA LEU A 46 -11.07 -3.29 -9.67
C LEU A 46 -11.48 -4.76 -9.51
N SER A 47 -12.68 -5.12 -9.96
CA SER A 47 -13.18 -6.50 -9.90
C SER A 47 -12.32 -7.46 -10.72
N GLU A 48 -11.87 -7.02 -11.90
CA GLU A 48 -10.95 -7.80 -12.74
C GLU A 48 -9.60 -8.00 -12.06
N ALA A 49 -9.01 -6.95 -11.50
CA ALA A 49 -7.75 -7.03 -10.76
C ALA A 49 -7.85 -7.97 -9.54
N LEU A 50 -8.97 -7.95 -8.82
CA LEU A 50 -9.21 -8.88 -7.70
C LEU A 50 -9.26 -10.34 -8.17
N ALA A 51 -9.94 -10.62 -9.29
CA ALA A 51 -9.99 -11.96 -9.87
C ALA A 51 -8.60 -12.44 -10.35
N GLU A 52 -7.75 -11.54 -10.82
CA GLU A 52 -6.35 -11.86 -11.14
C GLU A 52 -5.55 -12.23 -9.89
N ILE A 53 -5.68 -11.45 -8.81
CA ILE A 53 -5.02 -11.72 -7.54
C ILE A 53 -5.46 -13.09 -6.97
N GLU A 54 -6.75 -13.39 -6.97
CA GLU A 54 -7.30 -14.67 -6.51
C GLU A 54 -6.77 -15.86 -7.34
N ALA A 55 -6.57 -15.64 -8.64
CA ALA A 55 -5.99 -16.64 -9.53
C ALA A 55 -4.46 -16.73 -9.44
N GLY A 56 -3.82 -16.01 -8.51
CA GLY A 56 -2.37 -15.99 -8.32
C GLY A 56 -1.62 -15.21 -9.40
N ARG A 57 -2.31 -14.41 -10.21
CA ARG A 57 -1.71 -13.54 -11.23
C ARG A 57 -1.39 -12.17 -10.62
N TYR A 58 -0.44 -12.14 -9.71
CA TYR A 58 0.08 -10.91 -9.13
C TYR A 58 1.61 -10.96 -9.05
N VAL A 59 2.23 -9.79 -8.95
CA VAL A 59 3.64 -9.67 -8.56
C VAL A 59 3.72 -9.31 -7.08
N ASP A 60 4.73 -9.82 -6.40
CA ASP A 60 5.02 -9.38 -5.05
C ASP A 60 5.39 -7.89 -5.03
N GLY A 61 5.04 -7.21 -3.94
CA GLY A 61 5.27 -5.78 -3.78
C GLY A 61 6.75 -5.39 -3.87
N TRP A 62 7.69 -6.28 -3.52
CA TRP A 62 9.13 -6.03 -3.71
C TRP A 62 9.50 -5.98 -5.18
N THR A 63 9.02 -6.97 -5.95
CA THR A 63 9.27 -7.06 -7.39
C THR A 63 8.75 -5.82 -8.10
N LEU A 64 7.52 -5.38 -7.79
CA LEU A 64 6.95 -4.16 -8.36
C LEU A 64 7.82 -2.92 -8.09
N LEU A 65 8.29 -2.75 -6.85
CA LEU A 65 9.14 -1.61 -6.48
C LEU A 65 10.51 -1.63 -7.17
N GLU A 66 11.07 -2.82 -7.40
CA GLU A 66 12.30 -2.96 -8.17
C GLU A 66 12.10 -2.59 -9.64
N GLU A 67 11.02 -3.05 -10.26
CA GLU A 67 10.66 -2.70 -11.63
C GLU A 67 10.42 -1.19 -11.81
N LEU A 68 9.71 -0.55 -10.88
CA LEU A 68 9.49 0.90 -10.88
C LEU A 68 10.80 1.68 -10.75
N LYS A 69 11.70 1.25 -9.85
CA LYS A 69 13.04 1.85 -9.73
C LYS A 69 13.84 1.71 -11.02
N ALA A 70 13.80 0.55 -11.67
CA ALA A 70 14.47 0.32 -12.94
C ALA A 70 13.92 1.24 -14.05
N LYS A 71 12.59 1.40 -14.13
CA LYS A 71 11.93 2.29 -15.10
C LYS A 71 12.23 3.77 -14.86
N SER A 72 12.37 4.21 -13.62
CA SER A 72 12.68 5.62 -13.28
C SER A 72 14.10 6.08 -13.65
N ARG A 73 14.99 5.13 -13.99
CA ARG A 73 16.40 5.38 -14.34
C ARG A 73 16.69 5.24 -15.84
N ALA A 74 15.69 4.84 -16.64
CA ALA A 74 15.76 4.73 -18.09
C ALA A 74 15.19 5.99 -18.73
#